data_AF-A0ABD4R6Q4-F1
#
_entry.id   AF-A0ABD4R6Q4-F1
#
_cell.length_a   1.000
_cell.length_b   1.000
_cell.length_c   1.000
_cell.angle_alpha   90.00
_cell.angle_beta   90.00
_cell.angle_gamma   90.00
#
_symmetry.space_group_name_H-M   'P 1'
#
loop_
_entity.id
_entity.type
_entity.pdbx_description
1 polymer ?
#
loop_
_entity_poly.entity_id
_entity_poly.type
_entity_poly.pdbx_seq_one_letter_code
_entity_poly.pdbx_strand_id
1 'polypeptide(L)'
;MALHGKFVINDAYYSPLSFPGIGTFLAFSGNGAYRNRGACGMIPKEGPVPAGKYWIVDRPQGGLKSQLNTVGRDIYNHFANGATFKHSEWFALWRDDWGIDDYTWIESVKRGNFRLHPGVLSEGCITLPHDSDFAMLRNALLRSQRIDVPCMRKLQAYGTIEVISNGKTCP
;
A
#
# COMPACT_ATOMS: atom_id res chain seq x y z
N MET A 1 12.08 -16.51 -5.93
CA MET A 1 11.36 -15.78 -7.00
C MET A 1 10.66 -14.56 -6.38
N ALA A 2 10.47 -13.49 -7.15
CA ALA A 2 9.68 -12.34 -6.71
C ALA A 2 8.19 -12.70 -6.61
N LEU A 3 7.45 -11.99 -5.75
CA LEU A 3 6.03 -12.23 -5.53
C LEU A 3 5.18 -11.24 -6.33
N HIS A 4 4.15 -11.72 -6.99
CA HIS A 4 3.24 -10.89 -7.79
C HIS A 4 1.83 -11.02 -7.24
N GLY A 5 1.37 -9.96 -6.57
CA GLY A 5 0.05 -9.87 -5.97
C GLY A 5 -0.95 -9.20 -6.87
N LYS A 6 -2.23 -9.39 -6.54
CA LYS A 6 -3.37 -8.74 -7.19
C LYS A 6 -4.34 -8.24 -6.13
N PHE A 7 -4.69 -6.96 -6.18
CA PHE A 7 -5.69 -6.34 -5.31
C PHE A 7 -6.89 -5.92 -6.14
N VAL A 8 -8.07 -6.48 -5.85
CA VAL A 8 -9.29 -6.22 -6.63
C VAL A 8 -10.23 -5.33 -5.84
N ILE A 9 -10.19 -4.03 -6.13
CA ILE A 9 -11.13 -3.05 -5.59
C ILE A 9 -12.51 -3.32 -6.19
N ASN A 10 -13.48 -3.64 -5.35
CA ASN A 10 -14.76 -4.21 -5.77
C ASN A 10 -15.97 -3.65 -5.00
N ASP A 11 -15.90 -2.42 -4.49
CA ASP A 11 -16.96 -1.72 -3.75
C ASP A 11 -17.43 -2.39 -2.45
N ALA A 12 -16.85 -3.54 -2.07
CA ALA A 12 -17.13 -4.22 -0.80
C ALA A 12 -16.34 -3.57 0.35
N TYR A 13 -16.77 -3.82 1.59
CA TYR A 13 -16.09 -3.28 2.77
C TYR A 13 -14.62 -3.75 2.87
N TYR A 14 -14.37 -5.00 2.50
CA TYR A 14 -13.03 -5.55 2.25
C TYR A 14 -12.97 -6.12 0.84
N SER A 15 -11.85 -5.88 0.19
CA SER A 15 -11.50 -6.33 -1.15
C SER A 15 -10.36 -7.37 -1.06
N PRO A 16 -10.33 -8.39 -1.95
CA PRO A 16 -9.32 -9.44 -1.87
C PRO A 16 -7.95 -8.93 -2.35
N LEU A 17 -6.93 -9.17 -1.54
CA LEU A 17 -5.51 -9.07 -1.90
C LEU A 17 -4.93 -10.48 -1.99
N SER A 18 -4.60 -10.94 -3.18
CA SER A 18 -4.13 -12.30 -3.44
C SER A 18 -2.68 -12.32 -3.89
N PHE A 19 -1.90 -13.24 -3.34
CA PHE A 19 -0.54 -13.57 -3.79
C PHE A 19 -0.47 -15.08 -4.08
N PRO A 20 -0.23 -15.50 -5.34
CA PRO A 20 -0.11 -16.92 -5.69
C PRO A 20 0.96 -17.62 -4.84
N GLY A 21 0.59 -18.78 -4.29
CA GLY A 21 1.46 -19.56 -3.40
C GLY A 21 1.57 -19.06 -1.96
N ILE A 22 1.01 -17.89 -1.63
CA ILE A 22 0.98 -17.33 -0.27
C ILE A 22 -0.42 -17.37 0.33
N GLY A 23 -1.41 -16.84 -0.39
CA GLY A 23 -2.80 -16.80 0.08
C GLY A 23 -3.58 -15.61 -0.45
N THR A 24 -4.83 -15.50 0.02
CA THR A 24 -5.70 -14.33 -0.19
C THR A 24 -6.04 -13.74 1.15
N PHE A 25 -5.86 -12.43 1.26
CA PHE A 25 -6.06 -11.65 2.47
C PHE A 25 -7.22 -10.67 2.26
N LEU A 26 -7.91 -10.36 3.34
CA LEU A 26 -8.81 -9.21 3.36
C LEU A 26 -7.95 -7.94 3.37
N ALA A 27 -8.25 -7.00 2.48
CA ALA A 27 -7.61 -5.70 2.46
C ALA A 27 -8.64 -4.63 2.11
N PHE A 28 -8.30 -3.37 2.32
CA PHE A 28 -9.11 -2.25 1.88
C PHE A 28 -8.22 -1.08 1.47
N SER A 29 -8.79 -0.18 0.69
CA SER A 29 -8.17 1.07 0.31
C SER A 29 -9.17 2.20 0.33
N GLY A 30 -8.77 3.37 0.82
CA GLY A 30 -9.68 4.48 1.05
C GLY A 30 -10.53 4.33 2.31
N ASN A 31 -11.30 5.35 2.61
CA ASN A 31 -12.00 5.54 3.87
C ASN A 31 -13.47 5.93 3.64
N GLY A 32 -14.29 5.77 4.68
CA GLY A 32 -15.69 6.21 4.69
C GLY A 32 -16.48 5.73 3.48
N ALA A 33 -17.17 6.68 2.83
CA ALA A 33 -18.00 6.44 1.65
C ALA A 33 -17.20 6.02 0.40
N TYR A 34 -15.89 6.30 0.38
CA TYR A 34 -15.00 6.07 -0.76
C TYR A 34 -14.19 4.78 -0.64
N ARG A 35 -14.31 4.06 0.49
CA ARG A 35 -13.59 2.80 0.72
C ARG A 35 -13.92 1.79 -0.38
N ASN A 36 -12.85 1.27 -0.98
CA ASN A 36 -12.88 0.33 -2.11
C ASN A 36 -13.77 0.79 -3.26
N ARG A 37 -13.99 2.11 -3.42
CA ARG A 37 -14.74 2.68 -4.54
C ARG A 37 -13.81 3.02 -5.68
N GLY A 38 -13.78 2.14 -6.66
CA GLY A 38 -12.79 2.19 -7.74
C GLY A 38 -12.73 3.50 -8.53
N ALA A 39 -13.86 4.17 -8.67
CA ALA A 39 -13.99 5.45 -9.37
C ALA A 39 -13.61 6.67 -8.50
N CYS A 40 -13.24 6.49 -7.25
CA CYS A 40 -12.91 7.59 -6.32
C CYS A 40 -11.40 7.82 -6.17
N GLY A 41 -10.58 7.33 -7.10
CA GLY A 41 -9.11 7.42 -7.02
C GLY A 41 -8.55 8.85 -7.06
N MET A 42 -9.37 9.84 -7.44
CA MET A 42 -9.01 11.26 -7.40
C MET A 42 -9.25 11.92 -6.05
N ILE A 43 -10.03 11.30 -5.14
CA ILE A 43 -10.38 11.94 -3.86
C ILE A 43 -9.17 11.94 -2.92
N PRO A 44 -8.63 13.12 -2.53
CA PRO A 44 -7.47 13.20 -1.66
C PRO A 44 -7.75 12.58 -0.29
N LYS A 45 -6.79 11.80 0.24
CA LYS A 45 -6.82 11.15 1.57
C LYS A 45 -7.96 10.17 1.87
N GLU A 46 -9.02 10.17 1.08
CA GLU A 46 -10.18 9.31 1.32
C GLU A 46 -10.39 8.29 0.19
N GLY A 47 -9.97 8.63 -1.03
CA GLY A 47 -10.07 7.74 -2.18
C GLY A 47 -9.11 6.56 -2.11
N PRO A 48 -9.44 5.42 -2.74
CA PRO A 48 -8.56 4.27 -2.76
C PRO A 48 -7.30 4.52 -3.59
N VAL A 49 -6.38 3.56 -3.50
CA VAL A 49 -5.22 3.43 -4.37
C VAL A 49 -5.71 3.36 -5.84
N PRO A 50 -5.17 4.20 -6.74
CA PRO A 50 -5.57 4.18 -8.14
C PRO A 50 -5.24 2.84 -8.81
N ALA A 51 -5.99 2.47 -9.85
CA ALA A 51 -5.68 1.29 -10.64
C ALA A 51 -4.30 1.38 -11.31
N GLY A 52 -3.64 0.24 -11.44
CA GLY A 52 -2.32 0.13 -12.06
C GLY A 52 -1.44 -0.87 -11.34
N LYS A 53 -0.22 -1.03 -11.85
CA LYS A 53 0.80 -1.87 -11.26
C LYS A 53 1.66 -1.07 -10.31
N TYR A 54 2.01 -1.65 -9.17
CA TYR A 54 2.83 -1.02 -8.14
C TYR A 54 3.99 -1.94 -7.75
N TRP A 55 5.17 -1.35 -7.62
CA TRP A 55 6.36 -1.98 -7.06
C TRP A 55 6.29 -1.94 -5.54
N ILE A 56 6.54 -3.09 -4.90
CA ILE A 56 6.65 -3.20 -3.45
C ILE A 56 8.10 -2.93 -3.08
N VAL A 57 8.38 -1.76 -2.51
CA VAL A 57 9.75 -1.33 -2.18
C VAL A 57 9.88 -0.99 -0.70
N ASP A 58 11.12 -0.87 -0.23
CA ASP A 58 11.40 -0.36 1.10
C ASP A 58 10.78 1.04 1.28
N ARG A 59 10.11 1.29 2.42
CA ARG A 59 9.53 2.61 2.67
C ARG A 59 10.64 3.66 2.78
N PRO A 60 10.56 4.77 2.03
CA PRO A 60 11.48 5.89 2.21
C PRO A 60 11.32 6.45 3.62
N GLN A 61 12.36 6.38 4.43
CA GLN A 61 12.32 6.85 5.81
C GLN A 61 12.40 8.39 5.91
N GLY A 62 12.72 9.06 4.79
CA GLY A 62 12.98 10.50 4.75
C GLY A 62 14.24 10.89 5.53
N GLY A 63 14.50 12.18 5.67
CA GLY A 63 15.61 12.68 6.49
C GLY A 63 15.41 12.47 7.99
N LEU A 64 16.46 12.62 8.79
CA LEU A 64 16.49 12.32 10.24
C LEU A 64 15.30 12.91 11.04
N LYS A 65 14.86 14.15 10.72
CA LYS A 65 13.71 14.79 11.37
C LYS A 65 12.38 14.06 11.10
N SER A 66 12.20 13.53 9.90
CA SER A 66 11.03 12.70 9.53
C SER A 66 11.05 11.36 10.25
N GLN A 67 12.24 10.78 10.41
CA GLN A 67 12.44 9.52 11.13
C GLN A 67 12.08 9.65 12.61
N LEU A 68 12.56 10.71 13.28
CA LEU A 68 12.22 10.98 14.69
C LEU A 68 10.72 11.17 14.90
N ASN A 69 10.06 11.94 14.02
CA ASN A 69 8.60 12.12 14.08
C ASN A 69 7.85 10.80 13.86
N THR A 70 8.36 9.94 12.97
CA THR A 70 7.78 8.61 12.71
C THR A 70 7.92 7.71 13.93
N VAL A 71 9.08 7.69 14.57
CA VAL A 71 9.32 6.92 15.81
C VAL A 71 8.39 7.38 16.94
N GLY A 72 8.20 8.69 17.12
CA GLY A 72 7.27 9.21 18.12
C GLY A 72 5.81 8.79 17.86
N ARG A 73 5.38 8.82 16.59
CA ARG A 73 4.06 8.33 16.18
C ARG A 73 3.91 6.82 16.35
N ASP A 74 4.97 6.06 16.08
CA ASP A 74 5.01 4.61 16.26
C ASP A 74 4.85 4.23 17.74
N ILE A 75 5.58 4.91 18.62
CA ILE A 75 5.47 4.70 20.07
C ILE A 75 4.06 5.05 20.53
N TYR A 76 3.54 6.23 20.14
CA TYR A 76 2.18 6.62 20.50
C TYR A 76 1.15 5.61 20.03
N ASN A 77 1.21 5.17 18.77
CA ASN A 77 0.26 4.20 18.23
C ASN A 77 0.39 2.82 18.88
N HIS A 78 1.59 2.40 19.26
CA HIS A 78 1.80 1.16 19.99
C HIS A 78 1.12 1.21 21.37
N PHE A 79 1.33 2.29 22.13
CA PHE A 79 0.80 2.41 23.49
C PHE A 79 -0.68 2.84 23.55
N ALA A 80 -1.13 3.72 22.65
CA ALA A 80 -2.49 4.24 22.66
C ALA A 80 -3.48 3.41 21.84
N ASN A 81 -3.01 2.84 20.72
CA ASN A 81 -3.87 2.15 19.76
C ASN A 81 -3.53 0.65 19.60
N GLY A 82 -2.59 0.14 20.40
CA GLY A 82 -2.18 -1.27 20.36
C GLY A 82 -1.51 -1.70 19.05
N ALA A 83 -0.97 -0.77 18.27
CA ALA A 83 -0.39 -1.09 16.97
C ALA A 83 0.84 -2.01 17.11
N THR A 84 0.79 -3.19 16.50
CA THR A 84 1.91 -4.16 16.59
C THR A 84 3.10 -3.75 15.73
N PHE A 85 2.84 -3.11 14.58
CA PHE A 85 3.87 -2.77 13.59
C PHE A 85 4.20 -1.29 13.59
N LYS A 86 5.50 -0.98 13.51
CA LYS A 86 5.99 0.39 13.30
C LYS A 86 5.82 0.78 11.84
N HIS A 87 5.65 2.07 11.56
CA HIS A 87 5.58 2.54 10.17
C HIS A 87 6.87 2.26 9.40
N SER A 88 8.02 2.08 10.07
CA SER A 88 9.28 1.66 9.42
C SER A 88 9.22 0.24 8.85
N GLU A 89 8.27 -0.58 9.29
CA GLU A 89 8.08 -1.97 8.85
C GLU A 89 7.10 -2.10 7.68
N TRP A 90 6.43 -1.01 7.31
CA TRP A 90 5.53 -0.95 6.17
C TRP A 90 6.32 -0.89 4.87
N PHE A 91 5.72 -1.37 3.78
CA PHE A 91 6.29 -1.20 2.44
C PHE A 91 5.74 0.05 1.76
N ALA A 92 6.54 0.66 0.89
CA ALA A 92 6.04 1.64 -0.06
C ALA A 92 5.53 0.94 -1.33
N LEU A 93 4.49 1.53 -1.91
CA LEU A 93 3.91 1.12 -3.18
C LEU A 93 4.17 2.22 -4.20
N TRP A 94 5.18 2.02 -5.05
CA TRP A 94 5.53 2.97 -6.10
C TRP A 94 4.87 2.56 -7.39
N ARG A 95 4.12 3.47 -8.01
CA ARG A 95 3.38 3.14 -9.23
C ARG A 95 4.36 2.86 -10.36
N ASP A 96 4.07 1.84 -11.15
CA ASP A 96 4.79 1.51 -12.38
C ASP A 96 4.29 2.47 -13.49
N ASP A 97 4.67 3.74 -13.37
CA ASP A 97 4.41 4.81 -14.34
C ASP A 97 5.74 5.41 -14.84
N TRP A 98 5.69 6.49 -15.63
CA TRP A 98 6.90 7.12 -16.19
C TRP A 98 7.86 7.69 -15.14
N GLY A 99 7.39 7.97 -13.92
CA GLY A 99 8.17 8.61 -12.86
C GLY A 99 8.70 7.66 -11.78
N ILE A 100 8.11 6.47 -11.64
CA ILE A 100 8.36 5.48 -10.57
C ILE A 100 8.86 6.13 -9.27
N ASP A 101 7.97 6.86 -8.62
CA ASP A 101 8.27 7.55 -7.37
C ASP A 101 7.14 7.37 -6.35
N ASP A 102 7.22 8.11 -5.24
CA ASP A 102 6.27 8.01 -4.14
C ASP A 102 5.00 8.84 -4.34
N TYR A 103 4.77 9.38 -5.53
CA TYR A 103 3.53 10.05 -5.91
C TYR A 103 3.11 9.69 -7.34
N THR A 104 1.92 10.12 -7.71
CA THR A 104 1.41 10.00 -9.08
C THR A 104 0.32 11.04 -9.27
N TRP A 105 -0.02 11.33 -10.52
CA TRP A 105 -1.07 12.28 -10.87
C TRP A 105 -2.27 11.52 -11.43
N ILE A 106 -3.43 11.73 -10.81
CA ILE A 106 -4.71 11.16 -11.23
C ILE A 106 -5.66 12.32 -11.46
N GLU A 107 -6.08 12.54 -12.70
CA GLU A 107 -7.02 13.62 -13.04
C GLU A 107 -6.59 14.99 -12.47
N SER A 108 -5.31 15.34 -12.66
CA SER A 108 -4.70 16.58 -12.13
C SER A 108 -4.62 16.67 -10.60
N VAL A 109 -4.99 15.62 -9.86
CA VAL A 109 -4.80 15.51 -8.42
C VAL A 109 -3.53 14.72 -8.12
N LYS A 110 -2.63 15.32 -7.33
CA LYS A 110 -1.45 14.64 -6.82
C LYS A 110 -1.85 13.68 -5.70
N ARG A 111 -1.62 12.39 -5.91
CA ARG A 111 -1.77 11.31 -4.91
C ARG A 111 -0.42 10.68 -4.63
N GLY A 112 -0.25 9.96 -3.53
CA GLY A 112 1.04 9.34 -3.21
C GLY A 112 1.16 8.87 -1.77
N ASN A 113 2.39 8.58 -1.36
CA ASN A 113 2.74 7.96 -0.09
C ASN A 113 2.00 6.65 0.15
N PHE A 114 1.67 5.92 -0.93
CA PHE A 114 0.94 4.68 -0.82
C PHE A 114 1.78 3.63 -0.12
N ARG A 115 1.16 2.91 0.82
CA ARG A 115 1.81 1.88 1.63
C ARG A 115 1.05 0.57 1.56
N LEU A 116 1.77 -0.52 1.77
CA LEU A 116 1.19 -1.79 2.20
C LEU A 116 1.45 -1.92 3.70
N HIS A 117 0.38 -1.93 4.50
CA HIS A 117 0.48 -1.91 5.95
C HIS A 117 -0.77 -2.49 6.63
N PRO A 118 -0.72 -2.84 7.93
CA PRO A 118 -1.91 -3.14 8.68
C PRO A 118 -2.54 -1.87 9.26
N GLY A 119 -3.82 -1.91 9.58
CA GLY A 119 -4.49 -0.85 10.32
C GLY A 119 -5.96 -0.67 9.96
N VAL A 120 -6.52 0.44 10.44
CA VAL A 120 -7.96 0.76 10.34
C VAL A 120 -8.28 1.93 9.39
N LEU A 121 -7.25 2.70 9.02
CA LEU A 121 -7.35 3.85 8.11
C LEU A 121 -6.49 3.63 6.87
N SER A 122 -6.97 4.11 5.73
CA SER A 122 -6.27 4.04 4.45
C SER A 122 -6.43 5.33 3.66
N GLU A 123 -5.37 6.14 3.58
CA GLU A 123 -5.36 7.37 2.75
C GLU A 123 -5.08 7.08 1.25
N GLY A 124 -5.56 5.93 0.77
CA GLY A 124 -5.19 5.34 -0.52
C GLY A 124 -4.07 4.30 -0.42
N CYS A 125 -3.78 3.79 0.77
CA CYS A 125 -2.90 2.64 0.96
C CYS A 125 -3.62 1.32 0.66
N ILE A 126 -2.88 0.23 0.52
CA ILE A 126 -3.47 -1.12 0.64
C ILE A 126 -3.31 -1.53 2.09
N THR A 127 -4.42 -1.59 2.81
CA THR A 127 -4.42 -1.78 4.26
C THR A 127 -5.05 -3.12 4.62
N LEU A 128 -4.33 -3.93 5.39
CA LEU A 128 -4.86 -5.18 5.93
C LEU A 128 -5.46 -4.91 7.32
N PRO A 129 -6.68 -5.39 7.62
CA PRO A 129 -7.32 -5.13 8.91
C PRO A 129 -6.69 -5.92 10.06
N HIS A 130 -6.05 -7.06 9.79
CA HIS A 130 -5.45 -7.92 10.81
C HIS A 130 -3.92 -7.90 10.74
N ASP A 131 -3.29 -7.67 11.89
CA ASP A 131 -1.84 -7.68 12.04
C ASP A 131 -1.22 -9.04 11.67
N SER A 132 -1.91 -10.15 11.94
CA SER A 132 -1.46 -11.51 11.59
C SER A 132 -1.33 -11.71 10.08
N ASP A 133 -2.29 -11.21 9.32
CA ASP A 133 -2.33 -11.32 7.86
C ASP A 133 -1.18 -10.49 7.26
N PHE A 134 -0.99 -9.28 7.78
CA PHE A 134 0.14 -8.45 7.39
C PHE A 134 1.49 -9.09 7.76
N ALA A 135 1.61 -9.67 8.96
CA ALA A 135 2.83 -10.36 9.39
C ALA A 135 3.18 -11.51 8.43
N MET A 136 2.18 -12.32 8.06
CA MET A 136 2.34 -13.44 7.13
C MET A 136 2.80 -12.96 5.75
N LEU A 137 2.11 -11.97 5.18
CA LEU A 137 2.46 -11.40 3.88
C LEU A 137 3.84 -10.72 3.89
N ARG A 138 4.12 -9.91 4.92
CA ARG A 138 5.42 -9.24 5.10
C ARG A 138 6.56 -10.24 5.17
N ASN A 139 6.42 -11.30 5.96
CA ASN A 139 7.45 -12.32 6.08
C ASN A 139 7.65 -13.11 4.77
N ALA A 140 6.61 -13.28 3.97
CA ALA A 140 6.73 -13.85 2.62
C ALA A 140 7.49 -12.92 1.67
N LEU A 141 7.17 -11.62 1.67
CA LEU A 141 7.84 -10.60 0.87
C LEU A 141 9.31 -10.45 1.25
N LEU A 142 9.65 -10.38 2.54
CA LEU A 142 11.04 -10.23 2.99
C LEU A 142 11.93 -11.44 2.65
N ARG A 143 11.33 -12.63 2.51
CA ARG A 143 12.03 -13.86 2.11
C ARG A 143 12.10 -14.05 0.59
N SER A 144 11.39 -13.23 -0.18
CA SER A 144 11.43 -13.29 -1.63
C SER A 144 12.77 -12.77 -2.17
N GLN A 145 13.11 -13.18 -3.39
CA GLN A 145 14.24 -12.59 -4.08
C GLN A 145 13.83 -11.21 -4.57
N ARG A 146 14.62 -10.18 -4.24
CA ARG A 146 14.42 -8.84 -4.77
C ARG A 146 14.74 -8.79 -6.26
N ILE A 147 13.99 -7.98 -6.99
CA ILE A 147 14.17 -7.73 -8.42
C ILE A 147 14.47 -6.25 -8.65
N ASP A 148 15.28 -5.99 -9.67
CA ASP A 148 15.59 -4.62 -10.06
C ASP A 148 14.38 -3.99 -10.74
N VAL A 149 14.08 -2.74 -10.38
CA VAL A 149 13.03 -1.97 -11.03
C VAL A 149 13.59 -1.39 -12.33
N PRO A 150 12.98 -1.65 -13.50
CA PRO A 150 13.47 -1.17 -14.78
C PRO A 150 13.67 0.36 -14.79
N CYS A 151 14.73 0.81 -15.46
CA CYS A 151 15.06 2.24 -15.61
C CYS A 151 15.33 3.00 -14.30
N MET A 152 15.36 2.32 -13.14
CA MET A 152 15.61 2.92 -11.83
C MET A 152 16.92 2.41 -11.23
N ARG A 153 17.90 3.31 -11.12
CA ARG A 153 19.25 2.93 -10.65
C ARG A 153 19.21 2.55 -9.16
N LYS A 154 19.59 1.31 -8.83
CA LYS A 154 19.68 0.76 -7.46
C LYS A 154 18.35 0.65 -6.72
N LEU A 155 17.21 0.77 -7.41
CA LEU A 155 15.92 0.50 -6.80
C LEU A 155 15.61 -0.99 -6.93
N GLN A 156 15.36 -1.64 -5.79
CA GLN A 156 14.99 -3.04 -5.72
C GLN A 156 13.59 -3.19 -5.12
N ALA A 157 12.80 -4.08 -5.70
CA ALA A 157 11.46 -4.41 -5.25
C ALA A 157 11.38 -5.85 -4.75
N TYR A 158 10.55 -6.08 -3.74
CA TYR A 158 10.21 -7.41 -3.22
C TYR A 158 9.25 -8.18 -4.15
N GLY A 159 8.62 -7.45 -5.07
CA GLY A 159 7.53 -7.93 -5.88
C GLY A 159 6.67 -6.79 -6.42
N THR A 160 5.50 -7.14 -6.94
CA THR A 160 4.53 -6.17 -7.47
C THR A 160 3.13 -6.47 -6.96
N ILE A 161 2.27 -5.45 -6.95
CA ILE A 161 0.82 -5.61 -6.81
C ILE A 161 0.16 -4.99 -8.04
N GLU A 162 -0.67 -5.76 -8.73
CA GLU A 162 -1.60 -5.22 -9.71
C GLU A 162 -2.91 -4.83 -9.02
N VAL A 163 -3.22 -3.54 -9.04
CA VAL A 163 -4.49 -3.00 -8.55
C VAL A 163 -5.48 -2.96 -9.70
N ILE A 164 -6.54 -3.75 -9.57
CA ILE A 164 -7.67 -3.77 -10.50
C ILE A 164 -8.84 -3.07 -9.83
N SER A 165 -9.44 -2.12 -10.54
CA SER A 165 -10.52 -1.29 -10.03
C SER A 165 -11.80 -1.58 -10.79
N ASN A 166 -12.80 -2.12 -10.09
CA ASN A 166 -14.12 -2.42 -10.62
C ASN A 166 -15.13 -1.49 -9.97
N GLY A 167 -15.39 -0.34 -10.61
CA GLY A 167 -16.37 0.63 -10.13
C GLY A 167 -16.44 1.80 -11.11
N LYS A 168 -17.65 2.24 -11.45
CA LYS A 168 -17.86 3.32 -12.44
C LYS A 168 -18.36 4.62 -11.82
N THR A 169 -18.72 4.60 -10.55
CA THR A 169 -19.39 5.73 -9.88
C THR A 169 -18.71 6.04 -8.56
N CYS A 170 -18.42 7.31 -8.34
CA CYS A 170 -18.01 7.85 -7.05
C CYS A 170 -19.23 8.60 -6.45
N PRO A 171 -19.65 8.30 -5.20
CA PRO A 171 -20.79 8.94 -4.57
C PRO A 171 -20.53 10.40 -4.15
#